data_AF-A0AA96MXZ2-F1
#
_entry.id   AF-A0AA96MXZ2-F1
#
_cell.length_a   1.000
_cell.length_b   1.000
_cell.length_c   1.000
_cell.angle_alpha   90.00
_cell.angle_beta   90.00
_cell.angle_gamma   90.00
#
_symmetry.space_group_name_H-M   'P 1'
#
loop_
_entity.id
_entity.type
_entity.pdbx_description
1 polymer ?
#
loop_
_entity_poly.entity_id
_entity_poly.type
_entity_poly.pdbx_seq_one_letter_code
_entity_poly.pdbx_strand_id
1 'polypeptide(L)'
;MKRHVEEIIHLPDLAFIHFCCEHYGINRGVYNTIDSWFYEQGVEHVIERRRQILLCLRFIKEKQEDKNGRCKFGNGGLKIKLQEYIASEKEVSKKAVTV
;
A
#
# COMPACT_ATOMS: atom_id res chain seq x y z
N MET A 1 -2.04 18.70 9.04
CA MET A 1 -3.11 17.88 9.66
C MET A 1 -2.80 16.42 9.39
N LYS A 2 -2.46 15.62 10.41
CA LYS A 2 -2.28 14.17 10.24
C LYS A 2 -3.67 13.54 10.27
N ARG A 3 -4.17 13.03 9.15
CA ARG A 3 -5.43 12.25 9.12
C ARG A 3 -5.15 10.85 9.69
N HIS A 4 -6.10 10.30 10.44
CA HIS A 4 -5.99 8.91 10.89
C HIS A 4 -6.25 7.95 9.72
N VAL A 5 -5.62 6.76 9.74
CA VAL A 5 -5.82 5.73 8.70
C VAL A 5 -7.30 5.43 8.50
N GLU A 6 -8.06 5.37 9.60
CA GLU A 6 -9.50 5.10 9.57
C GLU A 6 -10.27 6.19 8.82
N GLU A 7 -9.88 7.46 8.93
CA GLU A 7 -10.52 8.55 8.16
C GLU A 7 -10.16 8.49 6.67
N ILE A 8 -8.96 8.00 6.34
CA ILE A 8 -8.46 7.96 4.96
C ILE A 8 -9.16 6.85 4.16
N ILE A 9 -9.30 5.65 4.73
CA ILE A 9 -9.87 4.50 4.00
C ILE A 9 -11.36 4.68 3.65
N HIS A 10 -12.08 5.52 4.41
CA HIS A 10 -13.48 5.87 4.15
C HIS A 10 -13.65 7.06 3.20
N LEU A 11 -12.57 7.65 2.68
CA LEU A 11 -12.68 8.72 1.68
C LEU A 11 -13.41 8.25 0.41
N PRO A 12 -14.10 9.13 -0.31
CA PRO A 12 -14.59 8.83 -1.65
C PRO A 12 -13.45 8.36 -2.57
N ASP A 13 -13.74 7.50 -3.54
CA ASP A 13 -12.77 6.83 -4.40
C ASP A 13 -11.71 7.78 -4.97
N LEU A 14 -12.14 8.88 -5.59
CA LEU A 14 -11.24 9.86 -6.17
C LEU A 14 -10.34 10.53 -5.11
N ALA A 15 -10.90 10.85 -3.95
CA ALA A 15 -10.14 11.47 -2.86
C ALA A 15 -9.13 10.49 -2.24
N PHE A 16 -9.48 9.21 -2.13
CA PHE A 16 -8.55 8.17 -1.68
C PHE A 16 -7.38 7.99 -2.67
N ILE A 17 -7.68 7.93 -3.97
CA ILE A 17 -6.66 7.83 -5.03
C ILE A 17 -5.74 9.05 -4.99
N HIS A 18 -6.30 10.26 -4.92
CA HIS A 18 -5.51 11.49 -4.83
C HIS A 18 -4.60 11.50 -3.60
N PHE A 19 -5.13 11.11 -2.44
CA PHE A 19 -4.34 10.99 -1.24
C PHE A 19 -3.14 10.04 -1.45
N CYS A 20 -3.37 8.86 -2.05
CA CYS A 20 -2.29 7.91 -2.31
C CYS A 20 -1.22 8.48 -3.26
N CYS A 21 -1.66 9.12 -4.35
CA CYS A 21 -0.77 9.74 -5.33
C CYS A 21 0.08 10.86 -4.72
N GLU A 22 -0.53 11.76 -3.95
CA GLU A 22 0.17 12.90 -3.34
C GLU A 22 1.08 12.48 -2.18
N HIS A 23 0.59 11.63 -1.28
CA HIS A 23 1.31 11.30 -0.05
C HIS A 23 2.48 10.33 -0.27
N TYR A 24 2.36 9.42 -1.24
CA TYR A 24 3.37 8.40 -1.54
C TYR A 24 4.08 8.64 -2.88
N GLY A 25 3.73 9.70 -3.59
CA GLY A 25 4.37 10.10 -4.85
C GLY A 25 4.20 9.10 -5.99
N ILE A 26 3.13 8.28 -5.95
CA ILE A 26 2.78 7.32 -7.00
C ILE A 26 1.88 7.97 -8.05
N ASN A 27 1.80 7.38 -9.24
CA ASN A 27 0.81 7.77 -10.25
C ASN A 27 -0.43 6.87 -10.18
N ARG A 28 -1.49 7.28 -10.89
CA ARG A 28 -2.76 6.53 -10.93
C ARG A 28 -2.61 5.11 -11.49
N GLY A 29 -1.71 4.90 -12.45
CA GLY A 29 -1.44 3.57 -13.01
C GLY A 29 -0.86 2.61 -11.97
N VAL A 30 0.11 3.08 -11.18
CA VAL A 30 0.67 2.31 -10.06
C VAL A 30 -0.40 2.00 -9.02
N TYR A 31 -1.20 2.99 -8.62
CA TYR A 31 -2.33 2.77 -7.72
C TYR A 31 -3.26 1.66 -8.23
N ASN A 32 -3.70 1.76 -9.49
CA ASN A 32 -4.62 0.79 -10.09
C ASN A 32 -4.02 -0.62 -10.09
N THR A 33 -2.73 -0.75 -10.40
CA THR A 33 -2.06 -2.05 -10.36
C THR A 33 -2.03 -2.63 -8.95
N ILE A 34 -1.77 -1.82 -7.92
CA ILE A 34 -1.78 -2.28 -6.52
C ILE A 34 -3.21 -2.70 -6.12
N ASP A 35 -4.22 -1.89 -6.44
CA ASP A 35 -5.62 -2.18 -6.14
C ASP A 35 -6.08 -3.49 -6.80
N SER A 36 -5.86 -3.63 -8.12
CA SER A 36 -6.17 -4.87 -8.84
C SER A 36 -5.42 -6.07 -8.25
N TRP A 37 -4.15 -5.90 -7.91
CA TRP A 37 -3.37 -7.00 -7.33
C TRP A 37 -3.93 -7.48 -6.00
N PHE A 38 -4.28 -6.58 -5.08
CA PHE A 38 -4.90 -6.98 -3.81
C PHE A 38 -6.27 -7.62 -4.00
N TYR A 39 -7.06 -7.13 -4.97
CA TYR A 39 -8.33 -7.77 -5.33
C TYR A 39 -8.12 -9.20 -5.84
N GLU A 40 -7.15 -9.42 -6.72
CA GLU A 40 -6.77 -10.75 -7.23
C GLU A 40 -6.25 -11.69 -6.13
N GLN A 41 -5.72 -11.15 -5.02
CA GLN A 41 -5.33 -11.92 -3.84
C GLN A 41 -6.51 -12.23 -2.89
N GLY A 42 -7.74 -11.84 -3.24
CA GLY A 42 -8.96 -12.12 -2.46
C GLY A 42 -9.36 -11.03 -1.47
N VAL A 43 -8.74 -9.84 -1.52
CA VAL A 43 -9.14 -8.70 -0.67
C VAL A 43 -10.32 -7.97 -1.30
N GLU A 44 -11.49 -8.61 -1.29
CA GLU A 44 -12.69 -8.14 -1.99
C GLU A 44 -13.30 -6.88 -1.36
N HIS A 45 -13.31 -6.82 -0.03
CA HIS A 45 -13.93 -5.71 0.70
C HIS A 45 -13.13 -4.42 0.52
N VAL A 46 -13.76 -3.38 -0.07
CA VAL A 46 -13.07 -2.14 -0.48
C VAL A 46 -12.34 -1.44 0.66
N ILE A 47 -12.95 -1.36 1.85
CA ILE A 47 -12.32 -0.70 3.00
C ILE A 47 -11.08 -1.47 3.46
N GLU A 48 -11.13 -2.80 3.44
CA GLU A 48 -9.98 -3.62 3.82
C GLU A 48 -8.87 -3.51 2.77
N ARG A 49 -9.23 -3.55 1.49
CA ARG A 49 -8.26 -3.36 0.40
C ARG A 49 -7.57 -2.00 0.49
N ARG A 50 -8.30 -0.93 0.80
CA ARG A 50 -7.72 0.40 1.02
C ARG A 50 -6.75 0.44 2.19
N ARG A 51 -7.07 -0.26 3.28
CA ARG A 51 -6.15 -0.42 4.42
C ARG A 51 -4.86 -1.11 3.98
N GLN A 52 -4.97 -2.23 3.26
CA GLN A 52 -3.82 -2.96 2.71
C GLN A 52 -2.97 -2.11 1.75
N ILE A 53 -3.61 -1.31 0.88
CA ILE A 53 -2.93 -0.37 -0.01
C ILE A 53 -2.10 0.65 0.80
N LEU A 54 -2.69 1.27 1.83
CA LEU A 54 -1.98 2.26 2.66
C LEU A 54 -0.79 1.65 3.42
N LEU A 55 -0.98 0.47 4.00
CA LEU A 55 0.08 -0.25 4.70
C LEU A 55 1.22 -0.64 3.76
N CYS A 56 0.88 -1.17 2.58
CA CYS A 56 1.86 -1.53 1.56
C CYS A 56 2.66 -0.31 1.07
N LEU A 57 1.98 0.79 0.74
CA LEU A 57 2.64 2.03 0.30
C LEU A 57 3.53 2.63 1.39
N ARG A 58 3.10 2.54 2.65
CA ARG A 58 3.92 2.92 3.80
C ARG A 58 5.17 2.05 3.91
N PHE A 59 5.03 0.74 3.86
CA PHE A 59 6.16 -0.21 3.88
C PHE A 59 7.15 0.07 2.76
N ILE A 60 6.67 0.29 1.54
CA ILE A 60 7.51 0.62 0.39
C ILE A 60 8.27 1.93 0.63
N LYS A 61 7.57 2.97 1.11
CA LYS A 61 8.16 4.28 1.39
C LYS A 61 9.22 4.22 2.50
N GLU A 62 8.97 3.47 3.56
CA GLU A 62 9.92 3.29 4.67
C GLU A 62 11.18 2.53 4.26
N LYS A 63 11.09 1.61 3.28
CA LYS A 63 12.24 0.87 2.73
C LYS A 63 13.00 1.61 1.63
N GLN A 64 12.49 2.71 1.11
CA GLN A 64 13.20 3.50 0.10
C GLN A 64 14.02 4.60 0.76
N GLU A 65 15.34 4.60 0.52
CA GLU A 65 16.25 5.66 0.98
C GLU A 65 16.10 6.99 0.20
N ASP A 66 15.18 7.05 -0.78
CA ASP A 66 15.04 8.22 -1.65
C ASP A 66 14.44 9.41 -0.87
N LYS A 67 15.30 10.39 -0.57
CA LYS A 67 14.99 11.64 0.15
C LYS A 67 13.90 12.47 -0.54
N ASN A 68 13.57 12.20 -1.80
CA ASN A 68 12.56 12.93 -2.57
C ASN A 68 11.13 12.39 -2.39
N GLY A 69 10.92 11.33 -1.60
CA GLY A 69 9.59 10.89 -1.15
C GLY A 69 8.68 10.26 -2.21
N ARG A 70 9.19 9.96 -3.42
CA ARG A 70 8.45 9.28 -4.49
C ARG A 70 8.79 7.80 -4.52
N CYS A 71 7.78 6.93 -4.53
CA CYS A 71 8.00 5.50 -4.71
C CYS A 71 8.41 5.21 -6.17
N LYS A 72 9.67 4.81 -6.40
CA LYS A 72 10.13 4.37 -7.73
C LYS A 72 10.01 2.86 -7.86
N PHE A 73 9.51 2.41 -9.01
CA PHE A 73 9.40 1.00 -9.37
C PHE A 73 10.08 0.82 -10.72
N GLY A 74 11.18 0.05 -10.78
CA GLY A 74 11.76 -0.38 -12.05
C GLY A 74 10.83 -1.32 -12.81
N ASN A 75 11.23 -1.78 -14.00
CA ASN A 75 10.46 -2.77 -14.76
C ASN A 75 10.17 -4.02 -13.91
N GLY A 76 8.89 -4.33 -13.70
CA GLY A 76 8.44 -5.45 -12.84
C GLY A 76 8.63 -5.25 -11.33
N GLY A 77 9.27 -4.16 -10.90
CA GLY A 77 9.66 -3.94 -9.50
C GLY A 77 8.47 -3.78 -8.54
N LEU A 78 7.31 -3.33 -9.03
CA LEU A 78 6.11 -3.16 -8.20
C LEU A 78 5.61 -4.51 -7.65
N LYS A 79 5.52 -5.54 -8.49
CA LYS A 79 5.04 -6.87 -8.07
C LYS A 79 5.96 -7.51 -7.05
N ILE A 80 7.28 -7.35 -7.23
CA ILE A 80 8.28 -7.82 -6.26
C ILE A 80 8.06 -7.15 -4.91
N LYS A 81 7.85 -5.83 -4.87
CA LYS A 81 7.58 -5.10 -3.62
C LYS A 81 6.28 -5.51 -2.95
N LEU A 82 5.23 -5.81 -3.72
CA LEU A 82 3.98 -6.35 -3.20
C LEU A 82 4.17 -7.73 -2.55
N GLN A 83 4.98 -8.59 -3.18
CA GLN A 83 5.32 -9.90 -2.61
C GLN A 83 6.17 -9.78 -1.35
N GLU A 84 7.17 -8.88 -1.33
CA GLU A 84 7.97 -8.59 -0.14
C GLU A 84 7.11 -8.12 1.03
N TYR A 85 6.11 -7.26 0.76
CA TYR A 85 5.17 -6.80 1.78
C TYR A 85 4.38 -7.95 2.39
N ILE A 86 3.72 -8.78 1.57
CA ILE A 86 2.96 -9.94 2.07
C ILE A 86 3.85 -10.94 2.82
N ALA A 87 5.10 -11.14 2.36
CA ALA A 87 6.04 -11.98 3.07
C ALA A 87 6.33 -11.44 4.48
N SER A 88 6.55 -10.12 4.62
CA SER A 88 6.77 -9.51 5.93
C SER A 88 5.55 -9.58 6.87
N GLU A 89 4.33 -9.42 6.36
CA GLU A 89 3.10 -9.55 7.19
C GLU A 89 2.92 -10.97 7.74
N LYS A 90 3.26 -11.98 6.94
CA LYS A 90 3.22 -13.39 7.35
C LYS A 90 4.25 -13.70 8.42
N GLU A 91 5.41 -13.07 8.39
CA GLU A 91 6.44 -13.22 9.44
C GLU A 91 6.04 -12.55 10.76
N VAL A 92 5.41 -11.37 10.70
CA VAL A 92 4.88 -10.68 11.89
C VAL A 92 3.76 -11.51 12.54
N SER A 93 2.83 -12.02 11.74
CA SER A 93 1.72 -12.85 12.25
C SER A 93 2.19 -14.16 12.90
N LYS A 94 3.26 -14.77 12.38
CA LYS A 94 3.87 -15.96 13.00
C LYS A 94 4.51 -15.66 14.36
N LYS A 95 5.14 -14.49 14.52
CA LYS A 95 5.75 -14.09 15.79
C LYS A 95 4.73 -13.71 16.86
N ALA A 96 3.61 -13.10 16.47
CA ALA A 96 2.54 -12.71 17.40
C ALA A 96 1.80 -13.89 18.04
N VAL A 97 1.85 -15.08 17.44
CA VAL A 97 1.20 -16.32 17.96
C VAL A 97 2.14 -17.13 18.86
N THR A 98 3.43 -16.77 18.94
CA THR A 98 4.45 -17.53 19.71
C THR A 98 4.80 -16.86 21.06
N VAL A 99 3.96 -15.96 21.57
CA VAL A 99 4.15 -15.31 22.88
C VAL A 99 2.98 -15.64 23.80
#